data_AF-A0A1V5NII2-F1
#
_entry.id   AF-A0A1V5NII2-F1
#
_cell.length_a   1.000
_cell.length_b   1.000
_cell.length_c   1.000
_cell.angle_alpha   90.00
_cell.angle_beta   90.00
_cell.angle_gamma   90.00
#
_symmetry.space_group_name_H-M   'P 1'
#
loop_
_entity.id
_entity.type
_entity.pdbx_description
1 polymer ?
#
loop_
_entity_poly.entity_id
_entity_poly.type
_entity_poly.pdbx_seq_one_letter_code
_entity_poly.pdbx_strand_id
1 'polypeptide(L)'
;MAAVRLADEFKLKLVIEHGIEAHKVADILAAKKIPVVLGPLLVAERSTELRDRIFSSVVQLLDAGVEVALTCDYPGLPVETLRIAAAMAVQYGLDEKRALQCITETPAKMLGIANRVGHIRKGYDADVGLFSGHPLDIRSKLEVLVIDGEIFKFN
;
A
#
# COMPACT_ATOMS: atom_id res chain seq x y z
N MET A 1 17.92 -2.13 9.40
CA MET A 1 18.28 -3.54 9.73
C MET A 1 18.12 -3.94 11.19
N ALA A 2 18.12 -3.03 12.18
CA ALA A 2 17.96 -3.42 13.59
C ALA A 2 16.64 -4.18 13.86
N ALA A 3 15.51 -3.71 13.32
CA ALA A 3 14.21 -4.36 13.43
C ALA A 3 14.22 -5.82 12.93
N VAL A 4 14.86 -6.08 11.79
CA VAL A 4 14.98 -7.43 11.22
C VAL A 4 15.75 -8.36 12.17
N ARG A 5 16.87 -7.89 12.74
CA ARG A 5 17.65 -8.70 13.69
C ARG A 5 16.87 -9.03 14.95
N LEU A 6 16.14 -8.06 15.50
CA LEU A 6 15.28 -8.28 16.67
C LEU A 6 14.15 -9.27 16.36
N ALA A 7 13.52 -9.15 15.19
CA ALA A 7 12.48 -10.09 14.79
C ALA A 7 13.03 -11.52 14.64
N ASP A 8 14.23 -11.68 14.06
CA ASP A 8 14.90 -12.98 13.97
C ASP A 8 15.24 -13.55 15.36
N GLU A 9 15.82 -12.73 16.25
CA GLU A 9 16.24 -13.12 17.61
C GLU A 9 15.06 -13.61 18.45
N PHE A 10 13.94 -12.85 18.42
CA PHE A 10 12.76 -13.13 19.23
C PHE A 10 11.68 -13.92 18.47
N LYS A 11 11.96 -14.36 17.24
CA LYS A 11 11.04 -15.13 16.38
C LYS A 11 9.69 -14.43 16.17
N LEU A 12 9.73 -13.12 15.93
CA LEU A 12 8.54 -12.30 15.71
C LEU A 12 8.15 -12.28 14.23
N LYS A 13 6.85 -12.18 13.96
CA LYS A 13 6.36 -11.77 12.64
C LYS A 13 6.61 -10.27 12.48
N LEU A 14 7.21 -9.88 11.37
CA LEU A 14 7.61 -8.49 11.12
C LEU A 14 6.97 -7.97 9.84
N VAL A 15 6.47 -6.74 9.92
CA VAL A 15 6.14 -5.87 8.80
C VAL A 15 6.99 -4.61 8.98
N ILE A 16 7.62 -4.12 7.93
CA ILE A 16 8.36 -2.85 7.99
C ILE A 16 7.39 -1.71 7.69
N GLU A 17 7.19 -0.83 8.66
CA GLU A 17 6.43 0.40 8.48
C GLU A 17 7.32 1.53 7.92
N HIS A 18 6.69 2.40 7.14
CA HIS A 18 7.25 3.50 6.35
C HIS A 18 8.27 3.10 5.28
N GLY A 19 9.34 2.39 5.66
CA GLY A 19 10.28 1.76 4.73
C GLY A 19 10.89 2.69 3.67
N ILE A 20 11.11 3.98 3.96
CA ILE A 20 11.56 4.99 2.98
C ILE A 20 12.82 4.54 2.22
N GLU A 21 13.78 3.94 2.94
CA GLU A 21 15.01 3.40 2.38
C GLU A 21 15.00 1.88 2.19
N ALA A 22 13.83 1.23 2.30
CA ALA A 22 13.73 -0.24 2.18
C ALA A 22 14.25 -0.75 0.83
N HIS A 23 14.13 0.06 -0.22
CA HIS A 23 14.67 -0.24 -1.56
C HIS A 23 16.19 -0.48 -1.57
N LYS A 24 16.94 0.08 -0.61
CA LYS A 24 18.40 -0.14 -0.48
C LYS A 24 18.77 -1.52 0.07
N VAL A 25 17.79 -2.24 0.65
CA VAL A 25 17.95 -3.57 1.25
C VAL A 25 16.87 -4.54 0.75
N ALA A 26 16.35 -4.30 -0.45
CA ALA A 26 15.20 -5.01 -1.01
C ALA A 26 15.48 -6.51 -1.17
N ASP A 27 16.70 -6.88 -1.53
CA ASP A 27 17.19 -8.25 -1.64
C ASP A 27 17.05 -9.02 -0.31
N ILE A 28 17.44 -8.38 0.80
CA ILE A 28 17.36 -8.98 2.14
C ILE A 28 15.89 -9.13 2.55
N LEU A 29 15.06 -8.11 2.32
CA LEU A 29 13.64 -8.15 2.65
C LEU A 29 12.91 -9.24 1.85
N ALA A 30 13.19 -9.35 0.55
CA ALA A 30 12.64 -10.37 -0.32
C ALA A 30 13.07 -11.78 0.10
N ALA A 31 14.35 -11.99 0.36
CA ALA A 31 14.88 -13.28 0.81
C ALA A 31 14.24 -13.76 2.13
N LYS A 32 13.95 -12.82 3.04
CA LYS A 32 13.28 -13.10 4.31
C LYS A 32 11.75 -13.06 4.24
N LYS A 33 11.18 -12.70 3.08
CA LYS A 33 9.74 -12.50 2.88
C LYS A 33 9.14 -11.50 3.88
N ILE A 34 9.87 -10.41 4.13
CA ILE A 34 9.43 -9.34 5.04
C ILE A 34 8.68 -8.30 4.21
N PRO A 35 7.36 -8.14 4.41
CA PRO A 35 6.57 -7.12 3.72
C PRO A 35 6.88 -5.70 4.20
N VAL A 36 6.57 -4.72 3.36
CA VAL A 36 6.74 -3.28 3.65
C VAL A 36 5.41 -2.55 3.47
N VAL A 37 5.00 -1.78 4.48
CA VAL A 37 3.99 -0.74 4.35
C VAL A 37 4.74 0.56 4.07
N LEU A 38 4.73 1.00 2.81
CA LEU A 38 5.53 2.11 2.32
C LEU A 38 4.71 3.41 2.32
N GLY A 39 5.26 4.45 2.95
CA GLY A 39 4.69 5.80 2.94
C GLY A 39 4.79 6.52 4.29
N PRO A 40 4.30 7.77 4.36
CA PRO A 40 3.69 8.50 3.26
C PRO A 40 4.74 9.02 2.26
N LEU A 41 4.45 8.91 0.96
CA LEU A 41 5.37 9.37 -0.11
C LEU A 41 5.12 10.81 -0.58
N LEU A 42 3.93 11.35 -0.26
CA LEU A 42 3.46 12.69 -0.66
C LEU A 42 3.79 13.77 0.41
N VAL A 43 4.87 13.58 1.17
CA VAL A 43 5.32 14.52 2.19
C VAL A 43 6.55 15.30 1.74
N ALA A 44 6.71 16.51 2.26
CA ALA A 44 7.95 17.27 2.09
C ALA A 44 9.11 16.60 2.85
N GLU A 45 10.34 16.84 2.40
CA GLU A 45 11.55 16.40 3.09
C GLU A 45 11.75 17.22 4.38
N ARG A 46 11.10 16.80 5.46
CA ARG A 46 11.14 17.48 6.76
C ARG A 46 12.23 16.96 7.69
N SER A 47 12.86 15.83 7.35
CA SER A 47 13.94 15.21 8.12
C SER A 47 14.94 14.54 7.19
N THR A 48 16.12 14.21 7.70
CA THR A 48 17.16 13.48 6.95
C THR A 48 16.70 12.09 6.55
N GLU A 49 15.83 11.45 7.33
CA GLU A 49 15.27 10.12 7.05
C GLU A 49 14.33 10.13 5.84
N LEU A 50 13.78 11.29 5.46
CA LEU A 50 12.90 11.46 4.31
C LEU A 50 13.63 11.86 3.03
N ARG A 51 14.96 12.07 3.09
CA ARG A 51 15.76 12.59 1.97
C ARG A 51 15.74 11.68 0.74
N ASP A 52 15.76 10.37 0.96
CA ASP A 52 15.81 9.38 -0.13
C ASP A 52 14.42 8.81 -0.47
N ARG A 53 13.37 9.57 -0.15
CA ARG A 53 11.99 9.24 -0.51
C ARG A 53 11.77 9.43 -2.01
N ILE A 54 11.70 8.32 -2.73
CA ILE A 54 11.45 8.29 -4.18
C ILE A 54 10.24 7.41 -4.49
N PHE A 55 9.38 7.84 -5.42
CA PHE A 55 8.22 7.04 -5.84
C PHE A 55 8.62 5.75 -6.57
N SER A 56 9.77 5.75 -7.26
CA SER A 56 10.32 4.55 -7.89
C SER A 56 10.69 3.44 -6.88
N SER A 57 10.80 3.74 -5.59
CA SER A 57 11.06 2.73 -4.55
C SER A 57 9.97 1.67 -4.47
N VAL A 58 8.71 2.03 -4.77
CA VAL A 58 7.58 1.09 -4.84
C VAL A 58 7.85 0.02 -5.91
N VAL A 59 8.25 0.46 -7.10
CA VAL A 59 8.57 -0.42 -8.23
C VAL A 59 9.79 -1.28 -7.91
N GLN A 60 10.87 -0.68 -7.39
CA GLN A 60 12.10 -1.38 -7.04
C GLN A 60 11.87 -2.50 -6.02
N LEU A 61 11.07 -2.24 -4.98
CA LEU A 61 10.73 -3.23 -3.96
C LEU A 61 9.89 -4.37 -4.54
N LEU A 62 8.84 -4.04 -5.30
CA LEU A 62 7.96 -5.04 -5.88
C LEU A 62 8.70 -5.90 -6.92
N ASP A 63 9.61 -5.34 -7.71
CA ASP A 63 10.41 -6.07 -8.71
C ASP A 63 11.49 -6.94 -8.05
N ALA A 64 11.97 -6.54 -6.87
CA ALA A 64 12.83 -7.39 -6.04
C ALA A 64 12.07 -8.56 -5.37
N GLY A 65 10.73 -8.61 -5.46
CA GLY A 65 9.90 -9.65 -4.85
C GLY A 65 9.45 -9.34 -3.42
N VAL A 66 9.55 -8.09 -2.98
CA VAL A 66 9.00 -7.62 -1.69
C VAL A 66 7.51 -7.33 -1.86
N GLU A 67 6.67 -7.82 -0.94
CA GLU A 67 5.27 -7.40 -0.88
C GLU A 67 5.17 -5.97 -0.33
N VAL A 68 4.53 -5.07 -1.07
CA VAL A 68 4.42 -3.65 -0.71
C VAL A 68 2.95 -3.24 -0.62
N ALA A 69 2.57 -2.68 0.54
CA ALA A 69 1.34 -1.92 0.71
C ALA A 69 1.68 -0.42 0.74
N LEU A 70 0.78 0.43 0.24
CA LEU A 70 0.94 1.88 0.34
C LEU A 70 0.13 2.43 1.52
N THR A 71 0.64 3.45 2.18
CA THR A 71 -0.05 4.14 3.27
C THR A 71 -0.02 5.66 3.11
N CYS A 72 -1.08 6.32 3.58
CA CYS A 72 -1.12 7.77 3.81
C CYS A 72 -0.70 8.16 5.23
N ASP A 73 -0.52 7.18 6.13
CA ASP A 73 -0.12 7.40 7.52
C ASP A 73 -1.03 8.39 8.27
N TYR A 74 -2.36 8.24 8.12
CA TYR A 74 -3.34 9.10 8.79
C TYR A 74 -3.14 9.10 10.31
N PRO A 75 -3.15 10.27 11.00
CA PRO A 75 -3.54 11.59 10.52
C PRO A 75 -2.42 12.42 9.85
N GLY A 76 -1.25 11.82 9.61
CA GLY A 76 -0.11 12.47 8.96
C GLY A 76 -0.43 13.05 7.58
N LEU A 77 -1.12 12.29 6.72
CA LEU A 77 -1.80 12.81 5.54
C LEU A 77 -3.29 12.44 5.54
N PRO A 78 -4.15 13.25 4.88
CA PRO A 78 -5.55 12.90 4.65
C PRO A 78 -5.70 11.58 3.88
N VAL A 79 -6.73 10.81 4.19
CA VAL A 79 -6.97 9.46 3.63
C VAL A 79 -7.15 9.48 2.10
N GLU A 80 -7.61 10.59 1.55
CA GLU A 80 -7.82 10.83 0.12
C GLU A 80 -6.49 10.76 -0.66
N THR A 81 -5.37 11.00 0.00
CA THR A 81 -4.03 10.94 -0.60
C THR A 81 -3.59 9.52 -0.94
N LEU A 82 -4.23 8.49 -0.38
CA LEU A 82 -3.87 7.10 -0.64
C LEU A 82 -4.01 6.73 -2.13
N ARG A 83 -5.14 7.11 -2.76
CA ARG A 83 -5.33 6.88 -4.21
C ARG A 83 -4.36 7.68 -5.05
N ILE A 84 -4.01 8.89 -4.62
CA ILE A 84 -3.01 9.74 -5.29
C ILE A 84 -1.63 9.08 -5.22
N ALA A 85 -1.23 8.53 -4.07
CA ALA A 85 0.03 7.82 -3.93
C ALA A 85 0.12 6.58 -4.84
N ALA A 86 -0.97 5.82 -4.96
CA ALA A 86 -1.04 4.69 -5.89
C ALA A 86 -0.99 5.14 -7.37
N ALA A 87 -1.68 6.22 -7.74
CA ALA A 87 -1.61 6.79 -9.08
C ALA A 87 -0.20 7.32 -9.41
N MET A 88 0.48 7.93 -8.44
CA MET A 88 1.88 8.34 -8.58
C MET A 88 2.79 7.13 -8.78
N ALA A 89 2.58 6.00 -8.09
CA ALA A 89 3.36 4.78 -8.35
C ALA A 89 3.23 4.31 -9.82
N VAL A 90 2.04 4.45 -10.42
CA VAL A 90 1.83 4.15 -11.85
C VAL A 90 2.65 5.08 -12.74
N GLN A 91 2.66 6.39 -12.43
CA GLN A 91 3.47 7.37 -13.16
C GLN A 91 4.97 7.01 -13.16
N TYR A 92 5.45 6.33 -12.12
CA TYR A 92 6.85 5.91 -11.99
C TYR A 92 7.13 4.48 -12.51
N GLY A 93 6.19 3.87 -13.22
CA GLY A 93 6.41 2.63 -13.97
C GLY A 93 5.72 1.38 -13.41
N LEU A 94 4.90 1.51 -12.36
CA LEU A 94 4.05 0.42 -11.92
C LEU A 94 2.82 0.28 -12.83
N ASP A 95 2.34 -0.93 -13.09
CA ASP A 95 1.05 -1.08 -13.76
C ASP A 95 -0.13 -0.77 -12.80
N GLU A 96 -1.27 -0.34 -13.36
CA GLU A 96 -2.45 0.06 -12.59
C GLU A 96 -2.97 -1.05 -11.68
N LYS A 97 -2.87 -2.31 -12.11
CA LYS A 97 -3.34 -3.46 -11.34
C LYS A 97 -2.47 -3.67 -10.10
N ARG A 98 -1.14 -3.69 -10.23
CA ARG A 98 -0.23 -3.77 -9.08
C ARG A 98 -0.41 -2.57 -8.14
N ALA A 99 -0.61 -1.37 -8.68
CA ALA A 99 -0.87 -0.18 -7.86
C ALA A 99 -2.17 -0.31 -7.03
N LEU A 100 -3.25 -0.84 -7.62
CA LEU A 100 -4.49 -1.13 -6.90
C LEU A 100 -4.29 -2.23 -5.84
N GLN A 101 -3.52 -3.27 -6.13
CA GLN A 101 -3.19 -4.34 -5.17
C GLN A 101 -2.47 -3.78 -3.93
N CYS A 102 -1.55 -2.82 -4.10
CA CYS A 102 -0.85 -2.16 -2.99
C CYS A 102 -1.79 -1.43 -2.01
N ILE A 103 -3.03 -1.11 -2.40
CA ILE A 103 -4.03 -0.45 -1.55
C ILE A 103 -5.27 -1.32 -1.29
N THR A 104 -5.24 -2.60 -1.65
CA THR A 104 -6.37 -3.53 -1.48
C THR A 104 -5.91 -4.91 -0.98
N GLU A 105 -5.54 -5.81 -1.89
CA GLU A 105 -5.14 -7.19 -1.61
C GLU A 105 -3.93 -7.28 -0.67
N THR A 106 -2.89 -6.48 -0.93
CA THR A 106 -1.64 -6.57 -0.19
C THR A 106 -1.79 -6.19 1.29
N PRO A 107 -2.38 -5.04 1.67
CA PRO A 107 -2.61 -4.75 3.08
C PRO A 107 -3.53 -5.77 3.75
N ALA A 108 -4.54 -6.32 3.05
CA ALA A 108 -5.39 -7.39 3.59
C ALA A 108 -4.59 -8.66 3.94
N LYS A 109 -3.59 -9.03 3.11
CA LYS A 109 -2.67 -10.14 3.39
C LYS A 109 -1.80 -9.87 4.61
N MET A 110 -1.21 -8.67 4.69
CA MET A 110 -0.35 -8.28 5.81
C MET A 110 -1.12 -8.29 7.15
N LEU A 111 -2.40 -7.90 7.13
CA LEU A 111 -3.29 -7.92 8.29
C LEU A 111 -3.86 -9.31 8.60
N GLY A 112 -3.64 -10.32 7.75
CA GLY A 112 -4.16 -11.67 7.95
C GLY A 112 -5.66 -11.82 7.69
N ILE A 113 -6.26 -10.92 6.89
CA ILE A 113 -7.70 -10.87 6.58
C ILE A 113 -7.99 -11.00 5.07
N ALA A 114 -7.02 -11.46 4.27
CA ALA A 114 -7.16 -11.65 2.83
C ALA A 114 -8.16 -12.74 2.40
N ASN A 115 -8.71 -13.49 3.36
CA ASN A 115 -9.84 -14.39 3.14
C ASN A 115 -11.20 -13.69 3.24
N ARG A 116 -11.22 -12.41 3.62
CA ARG A 116 -12.43 -11.60 3.79
C ARG A 116 -12.48 -10.41 2.84
N VAL A 117 -11.40 -9.65 2.72
CA VAL A 117 -11.37 -8.37 1.98
C VAL A 117 -10.21 -8.27 0.98
N GLY A 118 -10.18 -7.20 0.19
CA GLY A 118 -9.11 -6.91 -0.76
C GLY A 118 -9.30 -7.51 -2.15
N HIS A 119 -10.38 -8.27 -2.38
CA HIS A 119 -10.74 -8.85 -3.67
C HIS A 119 -12.25 -8.81 -3.91
N ILE A 120 -12.64 -8.65 -5.18
CA ILE A 120 -14.02 -8.84 -5.63
C ILE A 120 -14.17 -10.29 -6.09
N ARG A 121 -14.54 -11.19 -5.18
CA ARG A 121 -14.70 -12.64 -5.42
C ARG A 121 -15.83 -13.22 -4.57
N LYS A 122 -16.42 -14.34 -5.01
CA LYS A 122 -17.45 -15.04 -4.22
C LYS A 122 -16.87 -15.50 -2.87
N GLY A 123 -17.61 -15.27 -1.80
CA GLY A 123 -17.22 -15.63 -0.43
C GLY A 123 -16.40 -14.58 0.32
N TYR A 124 -16.16 -13.42 -0.30
CA TYR A 124 -15.54 -12.26 0.33
C TYR A 124 -16.61 -11.28 0.83
N ASP A 125 -16.24 -10.45 1.80
CA ASP A 125 -17.08 -9.38 2.33
C ASP A 125 -17.41 -8.40 1.19
N ALA A 126 -18.63 -7.89 1.18
CA ALA A 126 -19.14 -7.05 0.10
C ALA A 126 -18.69 -5.59 0.25
N ASP A 127 -17.38 -5.39 0.25
CA ASP A 127 -16.71 -4.09 0.38
C ASP A 127 -16.25 -3.60 -1.00
N VAL A 128 -17.06 -2.73 -1.63
CA VAL A 128 -16.88 -2.35 -3.04
C VAL A 128 -17.12 -0.85 -3.24
N GLY A 129 -16.17 -0.18 -3.89
CA GLY A 129 -16.34 1.20 -4.36
C GLY A 129 -16.67 1.26 -5.86
N LEU A 130 -17.72 1.96 -6.23
CA LEU A 130 -18.08 2.28 -7.61
C LEU A 130 -17.63 3.70 -7.95
N PHE A 131 -16.79 3.83 -8.97
CA PHE A 131 -16.23 5.10 -9.40
C PHE A 131 -16.78 5.50 -10.77
N SER A 132 -16.94 6.81 -10.99
CA SER A 132 -17.38 7.39 -12.27
C SER A 132 -16.41 7.15 -13.44
N GLY A 133 -15.25 6.57 -13.17
CA GLY A 133 -14.16 6.29 -14.09
C GLY A 133 -13.10 5.40 -13.43
N HIS A 134 -11.88 5.36 -13.98
CA HIS A 134 -10.82 4.54 -13.41
C HIS A 134 -10.49 5.01 -11.96
N PRO A 135 -10.39 4.12 -10.95
CA PRO A 135 -10.24 4.52 -9.54
C PRO A 135 -8.97 5.32 -9.21
N LEU A 136 -7.90 5.14 -10.01
CA LEU A 136 -6.64 5.88 -9.89
C LEU A 136 -6.63 7.21 -10.67
N ASP A 137 -7.66 7.51 -11.47
CA ASP A 137 -7.81 8.84 -12.07
C ASP A 137 -8.36 9.81 -11.01
N ILE A 138 -7.64 10.90 -10.76
CA ILE A 138 -8.02 11.91 -9.77
C ILE A 138 -9.34 12.62 -10.11
N ARG A 139 -9.76 12.59 -11.38
CA ARG A 139 -11.05 13.13 -11.83
C ARG A 139 -12.22 12.20 -11.51
N SER A 140 -11.95 10.92 -11.23
CA SER A 140 -12.97 9.94 -10.90
C SER A 140 -13.51 10.13 -9.49
N LYS A 141 -14.82 10.27 -9.39
CA LYS A 141 -15.55 10.38 -8.13
C LYS A 141 -16.03 9.02 -7.66
N LEU A 142 -16.05 8.81 -6.34
CA LEU A 142 -16.73 7.67 -5.74
C LEU A 142 -18.23 7.97 -5.73
N GLU A 143 -19.02 7.19 -6.46
CA GLU A 143 -20.46 7.37 -6.59
C GLU A 143 -21.24 6.51 -5.58
N VAL A 144 -20.77 5.29 -5.38
CA VAL A 144 -21.37 4.32 -4.47
C VAL A 144 -20.28 3.61 -3.69
N LEU A 145 -20.49 3.43 -2.40
CA LEU A 145 -19.70 2.56 -1.55
C LEU A 145 -20.61 1.48 -0.99
N VAL A 146 -20.15 0.24 -1.02
CA VAL A 146 -20.77 -0.88 -0.35
C VAL A 146 -19.83 -1.33 0.75
N ILE A 147 -20.32 -1.50 1.98
CA ILE A 147 -19.57 -2.06 3.11
C ILE A 147 -20.43 -3.15 3.73
N ASP A 148 -19.92 -4.37 3.86
CA ASP A 148 -20.66 -5.53 4.39
C ASP A 148 -22.04 -5.75 3.71
N GLY A 149 -22.19 -5.29 2.46
CA GLY A 149 -23.43 -5.36 1.67
C GLY A 149 -24.38 -4.18 1.86
N GLU A 150 -24.11 -3.26 2.77
CA GLU A 150 -24.86 -2.01 2.94
C GLU A 150 -24.42 -0.96 1.92
N ILE A 151 -25.38 -0.28 1.29
CA ILE A 151 -25.14 0.64 0.18
C ILE A 151 -25.17 2.10 0.66
N PHE A 152 -24.08 2.81 0.41
CA PHE A 152 -23.89 4.24 0.65
C PHE A 152 -23.76 4.96 -0.69
N LYS A 153 -24.60 5.96 -0.95
CA LYS A 153 -24.55 6.77 -2.17
C LYS A 153 -24.09 8.19 -1.85
N PHE A 154 -23.21 8.72 -2.68
CA PHE A 154 -22.71 10.08 -2.55
C PHE A 154 -23.27 10.90 -3.72
N ASN A 155 -24.10 11.91 -3.41
CA ASN A 155 -24.67 12.84 -4.38
C ASN A 155 -23.69 13.98 -4.70
#